data_AF-A0A966W1V0-F1
#
_entry.id   AF-A0A966W1V0-F1
#
_cell.length_a   1.000
_cell.length_b   1.000
_cell.length_c   1.000
_cell.angle_alpha   90.00
_cell.angle_beta   90.00
_cell.angle_gamma   90.00
#
_symmetry.space_group_name_H-M   'P 1'
#
loop_
_entity.id
_entity.type
_entity.pdbx_description
1 polymer ?
#
loop_
_entity_poly.entity_id
_entity_poly.type
_entity_poly.pdbx_seq_one_letter_code
_entity_poly.pdbx_strand_id
1 'polypeptide(L)' 'MKSAITISLVNEARGGPFVYWDDLAAGFAAAARHGFDAVEIFPPAANAVSVGSARELMEKHSLK' A
#
# COMPACT_ATOMS: atom_id res chain seq x y z
N MET A 1 -19.11 0.37 5.81
CA MET A 1 -18.18 0.58 4.68
C MET A 1 -16.76 0.48 5.23
N LYS A 2 -15.81 -0.16 4.54
CA LYS A 2 -14.37 -0.10 4.88
C LYS A 2 -13.65 0.71 3.80
N SER A 3 -12.78 1.61 4.21
CA SER A 3 -11.97 2.47 3.35
C SER A 3 -10.66 1.78 2.96
N ALA A 4 -10.23 1.99 1.73
CA ALA A 4 -8.93 1.53 1.26
C ALA A 4 -8.30 2.59 0.36
N ILE A 5 -6.97 2.52 0.25
CA ILE A 5 -6.17 3.38 -0.62
C ILE A 5 -5.18 2.54 -1.42
N THR A 6 -4.98 2.91 -2.67
CA THR A 6 -4.05 2.21 -3.55
C THR A 6 -2.60 2.65 -3.28
N ILE A 7 -1.72 1.66 -3.11
CA ILE A 7 -0.26 1.82 -3.18
C ILE A 7 0.18 1.30 -4.55
N SER A 8 0.57 2.21 -5.43
CA SER A 8 1.08 1.88 -6.76
C SER A 8 2.59 1.79 -6.74
N LEU A 9 3.14 0.66 -7.17
CA LEU A 9 4.58 0.42 -7.24
C LEU A 9 5.11 0.53 -8.68
N VAL A 10 4.30 1.06 -9.61
CA VAL A 10 4.73 1.36 -10.98
C VAL A 10 5.16 2.82 -11.09
N ASN A 11 6.24 3.08 -11.82
CA ASN A 11 6.81 4.42 -11.95
C ASN A 11 5.86 5.42 -12.62
N GLU A 12 4.97 4.94 -13.47
CA GLU A 12 3.96 5.70 -14.22
C GLU A 12 2.95 6.39 -13.29
N ALA A 13 2.76 5.87 -12.07
CA ALA A 13 1.86 6.45 -11.08
C ALA A 13 2.53 7.52 -10.19
N ARG A 14 3.84 7.74 -10.35
CA ARG A 14 4.60 8.66 -9.50
C ARG A 14 4.10 10.09 -9.63
N GLY A 15 3.84 10.74 -8.50
CA GLY A 15 3.31 12.09 -8.44
C GLY A 15 1.79 12.19 -8.63
N GLY A 16 1.09 11.07 -8.79
CA GLY A 16 -0.38 11.04 -8.85
C GLY A 16 -1.02 11.47 -7.51
N PRO A 17 -2.12 12.25 -7.53
CA PRO A 17 -2.69 12.84 -6.32
C PRO A 17 -3.54 11.88 -5.47
N PHE A 18 -3.85 10.68 -5.98
CA PHE A 18 -4.85 9.77 -5.37
C PHE A 18 -4.28 8.40 -4.97
N VAL A 19 -2.98 8.18 -5.12
CA VAL A 19 -2.32 6.93 -4.76
C VAL A 19 -1.03 7.22 -4.02
N TYR A 20 -0.60 6.30 -3.15
CA TYR A 20 0.79 6.31 -2.69
C TYR A 20 1.67 5.68 -3.76
N TRP A 21 2.86 6.25 -3.97
CA TRP A 21 3.75 5.86 -5.07
C TRP A 21 5.22 5.78 -4.67
N ASP A 22 5.54 5.94 -3.39
CA ASP A 22 6.88 5.71 -2.85
C ASP A 22 7.14 4.19 -2.77
N ASP A 23 7.54 3.67 -1.62
CA ASP A 23 7.67 2.23 -1.40
C ASP A 23 6.47 1.63 -0.65
N LEU A 24 6.42 0.29 -0.62
CA LEU A 24 5.34 -0.45 0.01
C LEU A 24 5.19 -0.11 1.50
N ALA A 25 6.30 -0.03 2.25
CA ALA A 25 6.26 0.23 3.69
C ALA A 25 5.81 1.66 3.99
N ALA A 26 6.28 2.64 3.21
CA ALA A 26 5.86 4.04 3.28
C ALA A 26 4.35 4.18 3.00
N GLY A 27 3.83 3.46 1.99
CA GLY A 27 2.41 3.42 1.68
C GLY A 27 1.56 2.87 2.82
N PHE A 28 1.95 1.76 3.43
CA PHE A 28 1.27 1.20 4.61
C PHE A 28 1.29 2.16 5.80
N ALA A 29 2.44 2.76 6.09
CA ALA A 29 2.58 3.74 7.17
C ALA A 29 1.70 4.97 6.94
N ALA A 30 1.64 5.47 5.71
CA ALA A 30 0.78 6.59 5.34
C ALA A 30 -0.70 6.21 5.46
N ALA A 31 -1.11 5.05 4.92
CA ALA A 31 -2.49 4.58 4.99
C ALA A 31 -3.01 4.50 6.44
N ALA A 32 -2.21 3.90 7.34
CA ALA A 32 -2.55 3.82 8.76
C ALA A 32 -2.59 5.21 9.42
N ARG A 33 -1.61 6.09 9.14
CA ARG A 33 -1.59 7.46 9.64
C ARG A 33 -2.83 8.27 9.20
N HIS A 34 -3.32 8.02 7.99
CA HIS A 34 -4.47 8.71 7.42
C HIS A 34 -5.82 8.04 7.76
N GLY A 35 -5.82 6.93 8.50
CA GLY A 35 -7.02 6.29 9.04
C GLY A 35 -7.76 5.38 8.06
N PHE A 36 -7.09 4.88 7.02
CA PHE A 36 -7.67 3.85 6.15
C PHE A 36 -7.78 2.50 6.87
N ASP A 37 -8.76 1.68 6.48
CA ASP A 37 -8.93 0.34 7.04
C ASP A 37 -8.03 -0.70 6.37
N ALA A 38 -7.63 -0.46 5.12
CA ALA A 38 -6.88 -1.38 4.28
C ALA A 38 -6.09 -0.65 3.18
N VAL A 39 -5.28 -1.41 2.45
CA VAL A 39 -4.59 -0.93 1.24
C VAL A 39 -4.79 -1.89 0.08
N GLU A 40 -4.83 -1.35 -1.13
CA GLU A 40 -4.78 -2.12 -2.37
C GLU A 40 -3.38 -1.98 -2.96
N ILE A 41 -2.69 -3.10 -3.19
CA ILE A 41 -1.30 -3.07 -3.71
C ILE A 41 -1.36 -3.28 -5.22
N PHE A 42 -0.81 -2.34 -5.98
CA PHE A 42 -0.67 -2.43 -7.45
C PHE A 42 0.81 -2.59 -7.83
N PRO A 43 1.31 -3.84 -7.90
CA PRO A 43 2.71 -4.11 -8.20
C PRO A 43 3.01 -4.08 -9.71
N PRO A 44 4.26 -3.84 -10.13
CA PRO A 44 4.66 -3.90 -11.54
C PRO A 44 4.62 -5.34 -12.12
N ALA A 45 4.61 -6.36 -11.26
CA ALA A 45 4.48 -7.76 -11.64
C ALA A 45 3.89 -8.57 -10.48
N ALA A 46 3.29 -9.73 -10.79
CA ALA A 46 2.62 -10.58 -9.80
C ALA A 46 3.52 -11.08 -8.66
N ASN A 47 4.83 -11.20 -8.91
CA ASN A 47 5.83 -11.66 -7.93
C ASN A 47 6.67 -10.53 -7.33
N ALA A 48 6.40 -9.26 -7.66
CA ALA A 48 7.19 -8.13 -7.19
C ALA A 48 6.97 -7.82 -5.69
N VAL A 49 5.86 -8.29 -5.12
CA VAL A 49 5.56 -8.17 -3.69
C VAL A 49 5.36 -9.56 -3.12
N SER A 50 6.10 -9.87 -2.04
CA SER A 50 5.92 -11.11 -1.32
C SER A 50 4.69 -11.04 -0.42
N VAL A 51 3.89 -12.10 -0.38
CA VAL A 51 2.72 -12.19 0.53
C VAL A 51 3.15 -12.13 2.00
N GLY A 52 4.31 -12.69 2.34
CA GLY A 52 4.83 -12.65 3.71
C GLY A 52 5.14 -11.23 4.17
N SER A 53 5.88 -10.48 3.35
CA SER A 53 6.22 -9.08 3.65
C SER A 53 4.98 -8.19 3.70
N ALA A 54 3.98 -8.43 2.85
CA ALA A 54 2.71 -7.72 2.93
C ALA A 54 1.98 -7.99 4.26
N ARG A 55 1.93 -9.24 4.72
CA ARG A 55 1.32 -9.60 6.01
C ARG A 55 2.04 -8.99 7.21
N GLU A 56 3.37 -8.98 7.21
CA GLU A 56 4.16 -8.32 8.25
C GLU A 56 3.83 -6.82 8.35
N LEU A 57 3.64 -6.15 7.20
CA LEU A 57 3.25 -4.75 7.15
C LEU A 57 1.80 -4.53 7.60
N MET A 58 0.88 -5.42 7.22
CA MET A 58 -0.52 -5.40 7.69
C MET A 58 -0.59 -5.47 9.22
N GLU A 59 0.11 -6.43 9.83
CA GLU A 59 0.17 -6.61 11.29
C GLU A 59 0.79 -5.39 11.97
N LYS A 60 1.95 -4.92 11.46
CA LYS A 60 2.66 -3.76 12.01
C LYS A 60 1.81 -2.49 12.04
N HIS A 61 0.98 -2.29 11.02
CA HIS A 61 0.18 -1.07 10.85
C HIS A 61 -1.30 -1.23 11.20
N SER A 62 -1.71 -2.42 11.69
CA SER A 62 -3.11 -2.76 12.00
C SER A 62 -4.08 -2.54 10.82
N LEU A 63 -3.59 -2.79 9.60
CA LEU A 63 -4.36 -2.70 8.35
C LEU A 63 -4.86 -4.09 7.93
N LYS A 64 -5.99 -4.14 7.21
CA LYS A 64 -6.62 -5.39 6.74
C LYS A 64 -6.14 -5.84 5.36
#